data_AF-A0A0A8TM44-F1
#
_entry.id   AF-A0A0A8TM44-F1
#
_cell.length_a   1.000
_cell.length_b   1.000
_cell.length_c   1.000
_cell.angle_alpha   90.00
_cell.angle_beta   90.00
_cell.angle_gamma   90.00
#
_symmetry.space_group_name_H-M   'P 1'
#
loop_
_entity.id
_entity.type
_entity.pdbx_description
1 polymer ?
#
loop_
_entity_poly.entity_id
_entity_poly.type
_entity_poly.pdbx_seq_one_letter_code
_entity_poly.pdbx_strand_id
1 'polypeptide(L)'
;MHRSSGKSKNSKASHAPKQKISYEKKADPAISEYSTSSLNWLRKAEFLMSAPKLNLCVEDTGYEIAFAGRSNAGKSSAINALTNQKQLARASKKPGRTQMINFFSLGNPDQRLVDLPGYGYAAVPEAMKIVWQKELENYLIHRKSLQGLVLLMDIRHPLQHFDVMMLEWAYSRHLFVHVLLTKADKLNRGPANKALLEVQQQLKKMKLNFSIQLFSSLNKQGLEELASVMAGRLNYTLDKTLGFDLDAIPELSADDIEDEFIDQDAEADLDVENIDGNINEKPE
;
A
#
# COMPACT_ATOMS: atom_id res chain seq x y z
N MET A 1 -70.16 -27.24 -27.98
CA MET A 1 -69.54 -28.58 -27.89
C MET A 1 -68.05 -28.41 -27.67
N HIS A 2 -67.55 -28.85 -26.50
CA HIS A 2 -66.24 -29.49 -26.20
C HIS A 2 -64.94 -28.97 -26.87
N ARG A 3 -63.76 -28.83 -26.25
CA ARG A 3 -63.02 -29.30 -25.05
C ARG A 3 -61.66 -28.54 -25.13
N SER A 4 -60.72 -28.45 -24.19
CA SER A 4 -60.51 -28.80 -22.79
C SER A 4 -59.19 -28.12 -22.38
N SER A 5 -59.08 -27.70 -21.13
CA SER A 5 -57.84 -27.19 -20.53
C SER A 5 -56.80 -28.29 -20.36
N GLY A 6 -55.54 -28.00 -20.69
CA GLY A 6 -54.37 -28.81 -20.37
C GLY A 6 -53.64 -28.24 -19.16
N LYS A 7 -53.77 -28.88 -18.00
CA LYS A 7 -52.89 -28.68 -16.84
C LYS A 7 -51.59 -29.46 -17.05
N SER A 8 -50.44 -28.83 -16.87
CA SER A 8 -49.19 -29.53 -16.53
C SER A 8 -48.93 -29.40 -15.04
N LYS A 9 -48.62 -30.53 -14.40
CA LYS A 9 -48.38 -30.70 -12.96
C LYS A 9 -46.88 -30.68 -12.66
N ASN A 10 -46.55 -30.02 -11.54
CA ASN A 10 -45.47 -30.30 -10.58
C ASN A 10 -44.00 -30.38 -11.05
N SER A 11 -43.18 -29.55 -10.42
CA SER A 11 -42.10 -30.08 -9.57
C SER A 11 -41.83 -29.14 -8.39
N LYS A 12 -42.18 -29.62 -7.19
CA LYS A 12 -41.82 -29.05 -5.90
C LYS A 12 -40.29 -29.01 -5.78
N ALA A 13 -39.69 -27.82 -5.78
CA ALA A 13 -38.33 -27.59 -5.31
C ALA A 13 -38.21 -26.18 -4.70
N SER A 14 -39.24 -25.74 -3.98
CA SER A 14 -39.18 -24.57 -3.11
C SER A 14 -39.09 -25.08 -1.68
N HIS A 15 -37.89 -25.20 -1.13
CA HIS A 15 -37.51 -25.21 0.31
C HIS A 15 -36.16 -25.91 0.53
N ALA A 16 -35.13 -25.57 -0.25
CA ALA A 16 -33.77 -25.71 0.25
C ALA A 16 -33.44 -24.42 1.02
N PRO A 17 -33.13 -24.46 2.33
CA PRO A 17 -32.65 -23.27 3.02
C PRO A 17 -31.36 -22.81 2.34
N LYS A 18 -31.40 -21.67 1.66
CA LYS A 18 -30.21 -20.97 1.19
C LYS A 18 -29.48 -20.45 2.41
N GLN A 19 -28.70 -21.30 3.08
CA GLN A 19 -27.73 -20.84 4.04
C GLN A 19 -26.76 -19.94 3.29
N LYS A 20 -26.87 -18.62 3.53
CA LYS A 20 -25.82 -17.68 3.16
C LYS A 20 -24.60 -18.08 3.98
N ILE A 21 -23.68 -18.80 3.36
CA ILE A 21 -22.34 -18.99 3.92
C ILE A 21 -21.68 -17.60 3.83
N SER A 22 -21.86 -16.79 4.86
CA SER A 22 -21.07 -15.59 5.05
C SER A 22 -19.69 -16.04 5.52
N TYR A 23 -18.74 -16.09 4.59
CA TYR A 23 -17.34 -16.16 4.94
C TYR A 23 -16.96 -14.83 5.61
N GLU A 24 -17.12 -14.74 6.93
CA GLU A 24 -16.42 -13.73 7.71
C GLU A 24 -14.95 -14.09 7.68
N LYS A 25 -14.19 -13.33 6.88
CA LYS A 25 -12.73 -13.37 6.93
C LYS A 25 -12.31 -12.84 8.30
N LYS A 26 -12.18 -13.72 9.30
CA LYS A 26 -11.60 -13.37 10.60
C LYS A 26 -10.18 -12.91 10.34
N ALA A 27 -9.95 -11.61 10.41
CA ALA A 27 -8.61 -11.06 10.35
C ALA A 27 -7.83 -11.52 11.58
N ASP A 28 -6.55 -11.83 11.40
CA ASP A 28 -5.63 -12.12 12.50
C ASP A 28 -5.66 -10.94 13.51
N PRO A 29 -5.89 -11.19 14.81
CA PRO A 29 -5.88 -10.15 15.83
C PRO A 29 -4.66 -9.24 15.78
N ALA A 30 -3.46 -9.78 15.47
CA ALA A 30 -2.24 -9.00 15.38
C ALA A 30 -2.23 -8.02 14.18
N ILE A 31 -2.79 -8.45 13.04
CA ILE A 31 -2.94 -7.58 11.84
C ILE A 31 -3.94 -6.46 12.13
N SER A 32 -5.01 -6.77 12.88
CA SER A 32 -6.01 -5.80 13.32
C SER A 32 -5.43 -4.76 14.27
N GLU A 33 -4.60 -5.19 15.23
CA GLU A 33 -3.91 -4.30 16.16
C GLU A 33 -2.92 -3.38 15.44
N TYR A 34 -2.04 -3.94 14.59
CA TYR A 34 -1.08 -3.14 13.82
C TYR A 34 -1.79 -2.06 12.99
N SER A 35 -2.87 -2.42 12.31
CA SER A 35 -3.63 -1.50 11.46
C SER A 35 -4.29 -0.37 12.27
N THR A 36 -4.87 -0.71 13.42
CA THR A 36 -5.51 0.25 14.33
C THR A 36 -4.49 1.21 14.95
N SER A 37 -3.38 0.67 15.47
CA SER A 37 -2.31 1.45 16.09
C SER A 37 -1.61 2.35 15.08
N SER A 38 -1.36 1.85 13.87
CA SER A 38 -0.83 2.65 12.75
C SER A 38 -1.75 3.83 12.41
N LEU A 39 -3.06 3.59 12.33
CA LEU A 39 -4.04 4.65 12.07
C LEU A 39 -4.06 5.69 13.18
N ASN A 40 -3.97 5.28 14.44
CA ASN A 40 -3.89 6.19 15.57
C ASN A 40 -2.59 7.00 15.59
N TRP A 41 -1.47 6.38 15.26
CA TRP A 41 -0.17 7.05 15.14
C TRP A 41 -0.20 8.15 14.08
N LEU A 42 -0.82 7.90 12.92
CA LEU A 42 -0.98 8.91 11.86
C LEU A 42 -1.81 10.14 12.29
N ARG A 43 -2.61 10.04 13.35
CA ARG A 43 -3.36 11.19 13.89
C ARG A 43 -2.46 12.21 14.61
N LYS A 44 -1.24 11.82 14.98
CA LYS A 44 -0.19 12.72 15.49
C LYS A 44 0.41 13.63 14.41
N ALA A 45 -0.14 13.60 13.19
CA ALA A 45 0.37 14.40 12.10
C ALA A 45 0.27 15.91 12.39
N GLU A 46 1.36 16.65 12.19
CA GLU A 46 1.39 18.10 12.37
C GLU A 46 2.00 18.76 11.14
N PHE A 47 1.55 19.97 10.81
CA PHE A 47 2.14 20.73 9.72
C PHE A 47 3.58 21.13 10.08
N LEU A 48 4.53 20.73 9.23
CA LEU A 48 5.94 21.02 9.42
C LEU A 48 6.34 22.26 8.60
N MET A 49 6.20 22.18 7.26
CA MET A 49 6.48 23.32 6.38
C MET A 49 5.86 23.16 4.99
N SER A 50 5.89 24.25 4.22
CA SER A 50 5.59 24.26 2.78
C SER A 50 6.81 24.74 2.00
N ALA A 51 7.23 23.98 0.99
CA ALA A 51 8.36 24.32 0.13
C ALA A 51 7.90 24.59 -1.32
N PRO A 52 8.37 25.68 -1.97
CA PRO A 52 8.03 25.96 -3.37
C PRO A 52 8.91 25.19 -4.36
N LYS A 53 10.04 24.64 -3.90
CA LYS A 53 11.06 23.93 -4.68
C LYS A 53 11.72 22.87 -3.83
N LEU A 54 12.29 21.84 -4.46
CA LEU A 54 12.96 20.74 -3.78
C LEU A 54 14.16 21.15 -2.93
N ASN A 55 14.94 22.12 -3.41
CA ASN A 55 16.11 22.62 -2.69
C ASN A 55 15.76 23.46 -1.44
N LEU A 56 14.48 23.79 -1.25
CA LEU A 56 13.97 24.49 -0.07
C LEU A 56 13.15 23.56 0.83
N CYS A 57 13.17 22.25 0.57
CA CYS A 57 12.54 21.25 1.42
C CYS A 57 13.36 20.97 2.68
N VAL A 58 12.72 20.26 3.61
CA VAL A 58 13.41 19.64 4.75
C VAL A 58 14.57 18.77 4.28
N GLU A 59 15.54 18.56 5.18
CA GLU A 59 16.71 17.72 4.91
C GLU A 59 16.29 16.33 4.38
N ASP A 60 17.11 15.76 3.50
CA ASP A 60 16.87 14.47 2.83
C ASP A 60 17.24 13.29 3.74
N THR A 61 16.59 13.21 4.90
CA THR A 61 16.88 12.25 5.98
C THR A 61 15.60 11.61 6.51
N GLY A 62 15.68 10.40 7.06
CA GLY A 62 14.50 9.69 7.60
C GLY A 62 13.61 9.07 6.53
N TYR A 63 12.31 8.99 6.81
CA TYR A 63 11.31 8.22 6.06
C TYR A 63 10.11 9.10 5.68
N GLU A 64 9.84 9.18 4.38
CA GLU A 64 8.76 9.98 3.81
C GLU A 64 7.86 9.12 2.94
N ILE A 65 6.55 9.36 3.04
CA ILE A 65 5.57 8.91 2.04
C ILE A 65 4.96 10.12 1.37
N ALA A 66 5.03 10.14 0.05
CA ALA A 66 4.42 11.18 -0.74
C ALA A 66 3.01 10.80 -1.21
N PHE A 67 2.11 11.76 -1.19
CA PHE A 67 0.79 11.70 -1.77
C PHE A 67 0.80 12.49 -3.07
N ALA A 68 0.49 11.85 -4.18
CA ALA A 68 0.33 12.51 -5.47
C ALA A 68 -1.00 12.14 -6.10
N GLY A 69 -1.49 13.00 -6.98
CA GLY A 69 -2.72 12.73 -7.71
C GLY A 69 -3.18 13.96 -8.48
N ARG A 70 -4.09 13.75 -9.42
CA ARG A 70 -4.67 14.87 -10.18
C ARG A 70 -5.33 15.89 -9.24
N SER A 71 -5.41 17.14 -9.67
CA SER A 71 -6.24 18.13 -8.97
C SER A 71 -7.66 17.58 -8.78
N ASN A 72 -8.20 17.71 -7.57
CA ASN A 72 -9.50 17.16 -7.17
C ASN A 72 -9.61 15.62 -7.14
N ALA A 73 -8.50 14.88 -7.25
CA ALA A 73 -8.50 13.42 -7.02
C ALA A 73 -8.81 13.04 -5.55
N GLY A 74 -8.88 14.01 -4.63
CA GLY A 74 -9.23 13.76 -3.22
C GLY A 74 -8.03 13.64 -2.29
N LYS A 75 -6.84 14.06 -2.70
CA LYS A 75 -5.59 14.02 -1.92
C LYS A 75 -5.70 14.67 -0.54
N SER A 76 -6.08 15.93 -0.47
CA SER A 76 -6.26 16.61 0.82
C SER A 76 -7.34 15.96 1.68
N SER A 77 -8.42 15.45 1.07
CA SER A 77 -9.47 14.70 1.78
C SER A 77 -8.98 13.36 2.32
N ALA A 78 -8.09 12.67 1.61
CA ALA A 78 -7.49 11.43 2.05
C ALA A 78 -6.55 11.67 3.24
N ILE A 79 -5.66 12.65 3.14
CA ILE A 79 -4.76 13.04 4.25
C ILE A 79 -5.59 13.41 5.48
N ASN A 80 -6.57 14.30 5.34
CA ASN A 80 -7.42 14.73 6.45
C ASN A 80 -8.24 13.59 7.08
N ALA A 81 -8.72 12.64 6.27
CA ALA A 81 -9.44 11.47 6.78
C ALA A 81 -8.51 10.51 7.52
N LEU A 82 -7.29 10.30 7.01
CA LEU A 82 -6.27 9.43 7.59
C LEU A 82 -5.75 9.97 8.92
N THR A 83 -5.46 11.27 8.99
CA THR A 83 -4.97 11.94 10.21
C THR A 83 -6.11 12.33 11.16
N ASN A 84 -7.37 12.15 10.76
CA ASN A 84 -8.56 12.59 11.50
C ASN A 84 -8.55 14.10 11.81
N GLN A 85 -8.02 14.93 10.90
CA GLN A 85 -7.92 16.38 11.05
C GLN A 85 -8.58 17.10 9.88
N LYS A 86 -9.49 18.04 10.15
CA LYS A 86 -10.31 18.67 9.10
C LYS A 86 -9.54 19.63 8.16
N GLN A 87 -8.44 20.21 8.64
CA GLN A 87 -7.77 21.34 7.96
C GLN A 87 -6.24 21.22 7.90
N LEU A 88 -5.71 20.01 8.10
CA LEU A 88 -4.28 19.74 8.02
C LEU A 88 -3.79 19.94 6.59
N ALA A 89 -4.32 19.15 5.65
CA ALA A 89 -4.13 19.36 4.23
C ALA A 89 -5.23 20.26 3.68
N ARG A 90 -4.86 21.44 3.18
CA ARG A 90 -5.81 22.40 2.63
C ARG A 90 -5.89 22.26 1.12
N ALA A 91 -7.08 21.98 0.60
CA ALA A 91 -7.34 22.05 -0.83
C ALA A 91 -7.24 23.51 -1.28
N SER A 92 -6.26 23.85 -2.13
CA SER A 92 -6.18 25.19 -2.72
C SER A 92 -7.40 25.42 -3.61
N LYS A 93 -8.28 26.37 -3.22
CA LYS A 93 -9.48 26.74 -3.97
C LYS A 93 -9.20 27.65 -5.17
N LYS A 94 -7.99 28.21 -5.28
CA LYS A 94 -7.63 29.18 -6.33
C LYS A 94 -6.68 28.54 -7.37
N PRO A 95 -7.10 28.42 -8.63
CA PRO A 95 -6.25 27.99 -9.74
C PRO A 95 -5.06 28.93 -9.91
N GLY A 96 -3.86 28.40 -10.18
CA GLY A 96 -2.70 29.22 -10.57
C GLY A 96 -1.87 29.83 -9.44
N ARG A 97 -2.18 29.57 -8.15
CA ARG A 97 -1.25 29.91 -7.06
C ARG A 97 -0.06 28.94 -7.08
N THR A 98 1.15 29.44 -6.73
CA THR A 98 2.35 28.64 -6.52
C THR A 98 1.99 27.33 -5.83
N GLN A 99 2.22 26.22 -6.53
CA GLN A 99 1.98 24.93 -5.92
C GLN A 99 3.10 24.70 -4.91
N MET A 100 2.77 24.29 -3.69
CA MET A 100 3.75 24.07 -2.63
C MET A 100 3.74 22.59 -2.30
N ILE A 101 4.91 22.04 -2.03
CA ILE A 101 5.05 20.73 -1.43
C ILE A 101 4.85 20.92 0.08
N ASN A 102 3.85 20.26 0.66
CA ASN A 102 3.59 20.39 2.10
C ASN A 102 4.13 19.16 2.82
N PHE A 103 4.83 19.39 3.92
CA PHE A 103 5.37 18.35 4.78
C PHE A 103 4.60 18.32 6.09
N PHE A 104 4.27 17.12 6.55
CA PHE A 104 3.64 16.88 7.84
C PHE A 104 4.47 15.89 8.64
N SER A 105 4.92 16.25 9.84
CA SER A 105 5.63 15.36 10.76
C SER A 105 4.65 14.42 11.44
N LEU A 106 5.10 13.23 11.88
CA LEU A 106 4.27 12.23 12.56
C LEU A 106 4.65 12.06 14.03
N GLY A 107 4.68 13.20 14.75
CA GLY A 107 5.15 13.26 16.15
C GLY A 107 6.67 13.24 16.32
N ASN A 108 7.42 13.10 15.23
CA ASN A 108 8.87 13.28 15.17
C ASN A 108 9.26 13.84 13.79
N PRO A 109 10.44 14.49 13.65
CA PRO A 109 10.85 15.09 12.39
C PRO A 109 11.24 14.04 11.34
N ASP A 110 11.64 12.83 11.71
CA ASP A 110 12.19 11.81 10.80
C ASP A 110 11.13 11.05 10.00
N GLN A 111 9.88 11.03 10.45
CA GLN A 111 8.77 10.36 9.76
C GLN A 111 7.77 11.39 9.27
N ARG A 112 7.57 11.45 7.95
CA ARG A 112 6.78 12.53 7.34
C ARG A 112 5.81 12.05 6.27
N LEU A 113 4.67 12.74 6.20
CA LEU A 113 3.77 12.70 5.05
C LEU A 113 4.07 13.91 4.17
N VAL A 114 4.17 13.68 2.86
CA VAL A 114 4.45 14.73 1.89
C VAL A 114 3.26 14.88 0.95
N ASP A 115 2.61 16.03 0.98
CA ASP A 115 1.53 16.36 0.05
C ASP A 115 2.12 17.06 -1.17
N LEU A 116 2.28 16.29 -2.24
CA LEU A 116 2.76 16.83 -3.51
C LEU A 116 1.65 17.64 -4.17
N PRO A 117 2.02 18.66 -4.94
CA PRO A 117 1.08 19.38 -5.77
C PRO A 117 0.25 18.50 -6.72
N GLY A 118 -1.00 18.91 -6.92
CA GLY A 118 -1.89 18.20 -7.84
C GLY A 118 -1.58 18.52 -9.29
N TYR A 119 -1.35 17.51 -10.11
CA TYR A 119 -1.09 17.67 -11.55
C TYR A 119 -2.39 17.68 -12.38
N GLY A 120 -2.25 17.94 -13.69
CA GLY A 120 -3.35 17.88 -14.65
C GLY A 120 -4.34 19.05 -14.59
N TYR A 121 -3.96 20.20 -14.02
CA TYR A 121 -4.80 21.39 -14.03
C TYR A 121 -4.74 22.09 -15.40
N ALA A 122 -5.89 22.22 -16.06
CA ALA A 122 -5.97 22.75 -17.43
C ALA A 122 -5.56 24.23 -17.55
N ALA A 123 -5.82 25.05 -16.52
CA ALA A 123 -5.58 26.49 -16.56
C ALA A 123 -4.16 26.93 -16.13
N VAL A 124 -3.19 26.01 -16.04
CA VAL A 124 -1.79 26.36 -15.76
C VAL A 124 -1.05 26.57 -17.08
N PRO A 125 -0.23 27.62 -17.23
CA PRO A 125 0.60 27.82 -18.42
C PRO A 125 1.51 26.62 -18.68
N GLU A 126 1.71 26.27 -19.94
CA GLU A 126 2.48 25.07 -20.33
C GLU A 126 3.92 25.10 -19.78
N ALA A 127 4.59 26.25 -19.85
CA ALA A 127 5.93 26.43 -19.28
C ALA A 127 5.99 26.09 -17.77
N MET A 128 4.96 26.45 -17.01
CA MET A 128 4.90 26.08 -15.59
C MET A 128 4.66 24.59 -15.40
N LYS A 129 3.83 23.95 -16.24
CA LYS A 129 3.62 22.50 -16.16
C LYS A 129 4.92 21.72 -16.38
N ILE A 130 5.74 22.12 -17.35
CA ILE A 130 7.02 21.47 -17.66
C ILE A 130 7.98 21.58 -16.49
N VAL A 131 8.13 22.77 -15.90
CA VAL A 131 8.98 22.97 -14.72
C VAL A 131 8.50 22.09 -13.57
N TRP A 132 7.19 22.06 -13.31
CA TRP A 132 6.60 21.23 -12.26
C TRP A 132 6.78 19.73 -12.50
N GLN A 133 6.65 19.27 -13.74
CA GLN A 133 6.88 17.87 -14.10
C GLN A 133 8.34 17.48 -13.83
N LYS A 134 9.29 18.32 -14.24
CA LYS A 134 10.72 18.08 -13.99
C LYS A 134 11.06 18.05 -12.51
N GLU A 135 10.51 18.97 -11.72
CA GLU A 135 10.68 18.96 -10.26
C GLU A 135 10.07 17.70 -9.63
N LEU A 136 8.89 17.29 -10.09
CA LEU A 136 8.22 16.10 -9.56
C LEU A 136 8.97 14.80 -9.92
N GLU A 137 9.45 14.69 -11.16
CA GLU A 137 10.33 13.61 -11.61
C GLU A 137 11.61 13.58 -10.76
N ASN A 138 12.29 14.71 -10.60
CA ASN A 138 13.48 14.81 -9.76
C ASN A 138 13.21 14.38 -8.31
N TYR A 139 12.07 14.78 -7.75
CA TYR A 139 11.66 14.37 -6.40
C TYR A 139 11.54 12.85 -6.31
N LEU A 140 10.77 12.26 -7.23
CA LEU A 140 10.53 10.82 -7.22
C LEU A 140 11.80 10.03 -7.47
N ILE A 141 12.71 10.51 -8.32
CA ILE A 141 13.92 9.78 -8.72
C ILE A 141 15.08 9.99 -7.76
N HIS A 142 15.22 11.15 -7.11
CA HIS A 142 16.44 11.49 -6.36
C HIS A 142 16.27 11.59 -4.84
N ARG A 143 15.08 11.91 -4.31
CA ARG A 143 14.85 12.11 -2.87
C ARG A 143 15.10 10.81 -2.08
N LYS A 144 16.16 10.74 -1.26
CA LYS A 144 16.56 9.52 -0.54
C LYS A 144 15.60 9.14 0.58
N SER A 145 15.05 10.12 1.29
CA SER A 145 14.08 9.89 2.35
C SER A 145 12.73 9.36 1.84
N LEU A 146 12.46 9.45 0.53
CA LEU A 146 11.21 8.96 -0.06
C LEU A 146 11.19 7.43 -0.13
N GLN A 147 10.32 6.82 0.69
CA GLN A 147 10.16 5.38 0.82
C GLN A 147 8.96 4.83 0.06
N GLY A 148 7.99 5.69 -0.24
CA GLY A 148 6.83 5.27 -1.00
C GLY A 148 5.98 6.42 -1.54
N LEU A 149 5.17 6.07 -2.54
CA LEU A 149 4.22 6.95 -3.20
C LEU A 149 2.80 6.38 -3.04
N VAL A 150 1.90 7.17 -2.46
CA VAL A 150 0.46 6.95 -2.53
C VAL A 150 -0.06 7.74 -3.73
N LEU A 151 -0.46 7.04 -4.79
CA LEU A 151 -0.96 7.66 -6.02
C LEU A 151 -2.48 7.61 -6.07
N LEU A 152 -3.12 8.77 -5.93
CA LEU A 152 -4.57 8.90 -5.85
C LEU A 152 -5.18 9.11 -7.23
N MET A 153 -6.14 8.26 -7.57
CA MET A 153 -6.90 8.34 -8.81
C MET A 153 -8.40 8.33 -8.47
N ASP A 154 -9.18 9.22 -9.07
CA ASP A 154 -10.65 9.15 -8.98
C ASP A 154 -11.11 7.85 -9.63
N ILE A 155 -11.83 7.00 -8.90
CA ILE A 155 -12.26 5.67 -9.37
C ILE A 155 -13.05 5.70 -10.68
N ARG A 156 -13.68 6.85 -11.01
CA ARG A 156 -14.45 7.03 -12.24
C ARG A 156 -13.58 7.26 -13.46
N HIS A 157 -12.35 7.70 -13.27
CA HIS A 157 -11.39 8.05 -14.33
C HIS A 157 -9.95 7.67 -13.93
N PRO A 158 -9.66 6.38 -13.67
CA PRO A 158 -8.31 5.95 -13.31
C PRO A 158 -7.36 5.97 -14.51
N LEU A 159 -6.06 5.84 -14.23
CA LEU A 159 -4.99 5.64 -15.21
C LEU A 159 -5.00 6.65 -16.38
N GLN A 160 -5.17 7.93 -16.05
CA GLN A 160 -4.97 8.98 -17.04
C GLN A 160 -3.50 9.11 -17.40
N HIS A 161 -3.19 9.81 -18.50
CA HIS A 161 -1.83 9.95 -19.01
C HIS A 161 -0.79 10.33 -17.94
N PHE A 162 -1.07 11.35 -17.13
CA PHE A 162 -0.18 11.76 -16.04
C PHE A 162 -0.09 10.76 -14.89
N ASP A 163 -1.15 9.97 -14.65
CA ASP A 163 -1.11 8.90 -13.64
C ASP A 163 -0.15 7.80 -14.08
N VAL A 164 -0.21 7.41 -15.37
CA VAL A 164 0.70 6.41 -15.96
C VAL A 164 2.15 6.90 -15.94
N MET A 165 2.40 8.15 -16.32
CA MET A 165 3.75 8.71 -16.29
C MET A 165 4.35 8.73 -14.87
N MET A 166 3.55 9.07 -13.85
CA MET A 166 3.97 8.99 -12.44
C MET A 166 4.31 7.57 -12.01
N LEU A 167 3.54 6.59 -12.46
CA LEU A 167 3.81 5.17 -12.19
C LEU A 167 5.11 4.70 -12.84
N GLU A 168 5.39 5.14 -14.06
CA GLU A 168 6.63 4.82 -14.79
C GLU A 168 7.86 5.42 -14.09
N TRP A 169 7.80 6.69 -13.65
CA TRP A 169 8.89 7.31 -12.88
C TRP A 169 9.13 6.63 -11.52
N ALA A 170 8.05 6.25 -10.83
CA ALA A 170 8.18 5.50 -9.59
C ALA A 170 8.78 4.11 -9.84
N TYR A 171 8.40 3.46 -10.93
CA TYR A 171 8.93 2.16 -11.34
C TYR A 171 10.42 2.21 -11.66
N SER A 172 10.90 3.25 -12.35
CA SER A 172 12.32 3.38 -12.72
C SER A 172 13.25 3.51 -11.50
N ARG A 173 12.74 3.98 -10.36
CA ARG A 173 13.46 3.99 -9.07
C ARG A 173 13.23 2.72 -8.23
N HIS A 174 12.37 1.81 -8.65
CA HIS A 174 11.87 0.72 -7.80
C HIS A 174 11.19 1.24 -6.52
N LEU A 175 10.55 2.41 -6.60
CA LEU A 175 9.84 3.00 -5.47
C LEU A 175 8.59 2.15 -5.14
N PHE A 176 8.32 1.97 -3.86
CA PHE A 176 7.06 1.36 -3.45
C PHE A 176 5.89 2.28 -3.82
N VAL A 177 4.92 1.76 -4.59
CA VAL A 177 3.70 2.50 -4.93
C VAL A 177 2.47 1.78 -4.42
N HIS A 178 1.57 2.57 -3.85
CA HIS A 178 0.23 2.17 -3.48
C HIS A 178 -0.79 3.05 -4.19
N VAL A 179 -1.52 2.46 -5.14
CA VAL A 179 -2.58 3.14 -5.89
C VAL A 179 -3.84 3.20 -5.04
N LEU A 180 -4.38 4.40 -4.89
CA LEU A 180 -5.58 4.65 -4.10
C LEU A 180 -6.72 5.07 -5.03
N LEU A 181 -7.68 4.17 -5.27
CA LEU A 181 -8.88 4.48 -6.06
C LEU A 181 -9.88 5.23 -5.17
N THR A 182 -9.80 6.55 -5.21
CA THR A 182 -10.58 7.45 -4.35
C THR A 182 -12.01 7.62 -4.84
N LYS A 183 -12.85 8.17 -3.95
CA LYS A 183 -14.27 8.43 -4.20
C LYS A 183 -15.03 7.15 -4.56
N ALA A 184 -14.64 6.02 -3.96
CA ALA A 184 -15.33 4.75 -4.12
C ALA A 184 -16.83 4.83 -3.77
N ASP A 185 -17.24 5.77 -2.90
CA ASP A 185 -18.64 6.09 -2.60
C ASP A 185 -19.48 6.54 -3.81
N LYS A 186 -18.84 6.93 -4.91
CA LYS A 186 -19.52 7.34 -6.15
C LYS A 186 -19.95 6.17 -7.01
N LEU A 187 -19.51 4.95 -6.70
CA LEU A 187 -19.87 3.73 -7.41
C LEU A 187 -20.49 2.72 -6.45
N ASN A 188 -21.45 1.95 -6.94
CA ASN A 188 -21.96 0.79 -6.20
C ASN A 188 -20.87 -0.29 -6.06
N ARG A 189 -21.01 -1.20 -5.10
CA ARG A 189 -20.01 -2.24 -4.78
C ARG A 189 -19.54 -3.04 -6.01
N GLY A 190 -20.46 -3.45 -6.88
CA GLY A 190 -20.14 -4.20 -8.09
C GLY A 190 -19.26 -3.41 -9.06
N PRO A 191 -19.71 -2.24 -9.55
CA PRO A 191 -18.90 -1.36 -10.39
C PRO A 191 -17.56 -0.94 -9.76
N ALA A 192 -17.51 -0.67 -8.45
CA ALA A 192 -16.27 -0.33 -7.76
C ALA A 192 -15.25 -1.48 -7.81
N ASN A 193 -15.69 -2.71 -7.53
CA ASN A 193 -14.83 -3.90 -7.62
C ASN A 193 -14.41 -4.19 -9.07
N LYS A 194 -15.29 -3.94 -10.04
CA LYS A 194 -14.93 -4.06 -11.46
C LYS A 194 -13.81 -3.09 -11.83
N ALA A 195 -13.93 -1.81 -11.44
CA ALA A 195 -12.90 -0.81 -11.68
C ALA A 195 -11.55 -1.18 -11.02
N LEU A 196 -11.58 -1.70 -9.78
CA LEU A 196 -10.39 -2.20 -9.10
C LEU A 196 -9.69 -3.30 -9.91
N LEU A 197 -10.43 -4.31 -10.36
CA LEU A 197 -9.91 -5.43 -11.13
C LEU A 197 -9.37 -4.98 -12.49
N GLU A 198 -10.05 -4.06 -13.17
CA GLU A 198 -9.61 -3.50 -14.45
C GLU A 198 -8.28 -2.77 -14.31
N VAL A 199 -8.14 -1.92 -13.28
CA VAL A 199 -6.88 -1.20 -13.01
C VAL A 199 -5.77 -2.19 -12.65
N GLN A 200 -6.05 -3.19 -11.80
CA GLN A 200 -5.08 -4.25 -11.47
C GLN A 200 -4.58 -4.99 -12.72
N GLN A 201 -5.48 -5.35 -13.64
CA GLN A 201 -5.11 -5.99 -14.89
C GLN A 201 -4.27 -5.09 -15.79
N GLN A 202 -4.58 -3.79 -15.85
CA GLN A 202 -3.80 -2.82 -16.63
C GLN A 202 -2.39 -2.63 -16.06
N LEU A 203 -2.26 -2.48 -14.73
CA LEU A 203 -0.96 -2.41 -14.06
C LEU A 203 -0.11 -3.67 -14.35
N LYS A 204 -0.73 -4.86 -14.27
CA LYS A 204 -0.06 -6.13 -14.60
C LYS A 204 0.40 -6.18 -16.07
N LYS A 205 -0.42 -5.70 -17.02
CA LYS A 205 -0.05 -5.62 -18.44
C LYS A 205 1.15 -4.71 -18.67
N MET A 206 1.23 -3.62 -17.91
CA MET A 206 2.37 -2.68 -17.92
C MET A 206 3.59 -3.23 -17.16
N LYS A 207 3.51 -4.44 -16.57
CA LYS A 207 4.54 -5.05 -15.71
C LYS A 207 4.85 -4.20 -14.46
N LEU A 208 3.86 -3.42 -14.01
CA LEU A 208 3.91 -2.59 -12.83
C LEU A 208 3.31 -3.36 -11.64
N ASN A 209 4.16 -3.91 -10.79
CA ASN A 209 3.74 -4.68 -9.61
C ASN A 209 3.47 -3.75 -8.42
N PHE A 210 2.43 -2.93 -8.53
CA PHE A 210 2.03 -1.99 -7.49
C PHE A 210 0.79 -2.46 -6.73
N SER A 211 0.74 -2.13 -5.45
CA SER A 211 -0.42 -2.41 -4.60
C SER A 211 -1.55 -1.43 -4.91
N ILE A 212 -2.80 -1.83 -4.70
CA ILE A 212 -3.98 -1.00 -5.02
C ILE A 212 -5.17 -1.34 -4.15
N GLN A 213 -5.91 -0.32 -3.71
CA GLN A 213 -7.13 -0.49 -2.93
C GLN A 213 -8.24 0.52 -3.31
N LEU A 214 -9.46 0.24 -2.86
CA LEU A 214 -10.58 1.17 -2.89
C LEU A 214 -10.55 2.11 -1.69
N PHE A 215 -10.92 3.37 -1.89
CA PHE A 215 -10.91 4.35 -0.82
C PHE A 215 -12.03 5.38 -0.91
N SER A 216 -12.62 5.71 0.25
CA SER A 216 -13.55 6.82 0.37
C SER A 216 -13.30 7.57 1.68
N SER A 217 -12.88 8.84 1.56
CA SER A 217 -12.81 9.75 2.71
C SER A 217 -14.16 9.98 3.36
N LEU A 218 -15.25 9.96 2.57
CA LEU A 218 -16.62 10.20 3.04
C LEU A 218 -17.11 9.03 3.90
N ASN A 219 -16.95 7.81 3.39
CA ASN A 219 -17.40 6.59 4.06
C ASN A 219 -16.33 6.00 5.00
N LYS A 220 -15.17 6.66 5.13
CA LYS A 220 -14.00 6.17 5.89
C LYS A 220 -13.54 4.76 5.45
N GLN A 221 -13.79 4.41 4.20
CA GLN A 221 -13.43 3.11 3.64
C GLN A 221 -11.94 3.07 3.29
N GLY A 222 -11.25 2.00 3.74
CA GLY A 222 -9.85 1.73 3.39
C GLY A 222 -8.81 2.50 4.23
N LEU A 223 -9.23 3.16 5.32
CA LEU A 223 -8.29 3.92 6.17
C LEU A 223 -7.29 3.03 6.89
N GLU A 224 -7.75 1.94 7.50
CA GLU A 224 -6.89 0.99 8.24
C GLU A 224 -5.90 0.28 7.31
N GLU A 225 -6.38 -0.15 6.13
CA GLU A 225 -5.53 -0.76 5.10
C GLU A 225 -4.45 0.21 4.63
N LEU A 226 -4.82 1.46 4.31
CA LEU A 226 -3.87 2.50 3.91
C LEU A 226 -2.86 2.80 5.02
N ALA A 227 -3.34 2.93 6.26
CA ALA A 227 -2.49 3.23 7.41
C ALA A 227 -1.45 2.12 7.64
N SER A 228 -1.88 0.85 7.57
CA SER A 228 -1.00 -0.31 7.71
C SER A 228 0.06 -0.37 6.61
N VAL A 229 -0.35 -0.17 5.35
CA VAL A 229 0.58 -0.12 4.20
C VAL A 229 1.62 0.99 4.38
N MET A 230 1.19 2.16 4.83
CA MET A 230 2.07 3.31 5.03
C MET A 230 3.01 3.13 6.22
N ALA A 231 2.51 2.62 7.33
CA ALA A 231 3.27 2.42 8.56
C ALA A 231 4.51 1.53 8.33
N GLY A 232 4.35 0.44 7.56
CA GLY A 232 5.49 -0.42 7.22
C GLY A 232 6.58 0.28 6.39
N ARG A 233 6.25 1.34 5.63
CA ARG A 233 7.22 2.11 4.83
C ARG A 233 7.80 3.30 5.57
N LEU A 234 7.10 3.79 6.59
CA LEU A 234 7.58 4.87 7.45
C LEU A 234 8.39 4.34 8.65
N ASN A 235 8.76 3.06 8.64
CA ASN A 235 9.48 2.42 9.74
C ASN A 235 8.73 2.55 11.09
N TYR A 236 7.40 2.42 11.05
CA TYR A 236 6.58 2.39 12.27
C TYR A 236 6.60 0.99 12.87
N THR A 237 7.04 0.91 14.12
CA THR A 237 6.98 -0.28 14.96
C THR A 237 5.85 -0.11 15.98
N LEU A 238 5.18 -1.20 16.32
CA LEU A 238 4.38 -1.23 17.54
C LEU A 238 5.35 -1.04 18.70
N ASP A 239 5.09 -0.06 19.56
CA ASP A 239 5.75 0.03 20.86
C ASP A 239 5.39 -1.24 21.61
N LYS A 240 6.27 -2.23 21.53
CA LYS A 240 6.26 -3.36 22.44
C LYS A 240 6.72 -2.80 23.77
N THR A 241 5.79 -2.32 24.58
CA THR A 241 5.91 -2.47 26.04
C THR A 241 5.72 -3.95 26.41
N LEU A 242 6.37 -4.86 25.67
CA LEU A 242 6.68 -6.17 26.21
C LEU A 242 7.95 -5.91 26.99
N GLY A 243 7.80 -5.72 28.30
CA GLY A 243 8.86 -6.14 29.21
C GLY A 243 9.06 -7.62 28.96
N PHE A 244 9.90 -7.95 27.97
CA PHE A 244 10.56 -9.24 27.98
C PHE A 244 11.49 -9.15 29.17
N ASP A 245 11.02 -9.72 30.27
CA ASP A 245 11.87 -10.01 31.39
C ASP A 245 12.90 -11.02 30.88
N LEU A 246 14.05 -10.51 30.47
CA LEU A 246 15.19 -11.33 30.06
C LEU A 246 15.61 -12.24 31.21
N ASP A 247 15.32 -11.85 32.46
CA ASP A 247 15.59 -12.63 33.66
C ASP A 247 14.53 -13.74 33.89
N ALA A 248 13.42 -13.73 33.13
CA ALA A 248 12.41 -14.80 33.13
C ALA A 248 12.64 -15.85 32.03
N ILE A 249 13.64 -15.67 31.17
CA ILE A 249 14.10 -16.73 30.26
C ILE A 249 14.97 -17.66 31.11
N PRO A 250 14.58 -18.94 31.33
CA PRO A 250 15.45 -19.88 32.02
C PRO A 250 16.78 -19.96 31.26
N GLU A 251 17.89 -19.68 31.93
CA GLU A 251 19.20 -20.02 31.39
C GLU A 251 19.21 -21.53 31.14
N LEU A 252 19.39 -21.93 29.87
CA LEU A 252 19.64 -23.32 29.53
C LEU A 252 20.88 -23.78 30.30
N SER A 253 20.67 -24.65 31.27
CA SER A 253 21.75 -25.29 31.99
C SER A 253 22.29 -26.44 31.12
N ALA A 254 23.56 -26.81 31.32
CA ALA A 254 24.16 -27.94 30.61
C ALA A 254 23.41 -29.26 30.87
N ASP A 255 22.62 -29.32 31.94
CA ASP A 255 21.82 -30.47 32.35
C ASP A 255 20.50 -30.59 31.56
N ASP A 256 20.04 -29.51 30.90
CA ASP A 256 18.80 -29.50 30.11
C ASP A 256 18.97 -30.08 28.68
N ILE A 257 20.20 -30.48 28.31
CA ILE A 257 20.55 -30.97 26.97
C ILE A 257 20.41 -32.50 26.86
N GLU A 258 20.32 -33.25 27.96
CA GLU A 258 20.49 -34.71 27.91
C GLU A 258 19.24 -35.57 27.66
N ASP A 259 18.01 -35.01 27.60
CA ASP A 259 16.80 -35.86 27.57
C ASP A 259 15.97 -35.88 26.27
N GLU A 260 16.45 -35.33 25.13
CA GLU A 260 15.72 -35.39 23.84
C GLU A 260 16.46 -36.08 22.67
N PHE A 261 17.43 -36.95 22.95
CA PHE A 261 17.96 -37.88 21.94
C PHE A 261 17.86 -39.33 22.43
N ILE A 262 16.65 -39.89 22.41
CA ILE A 262 16.46 -41.34 22.44
C ILE A 262 16.58 -41.88 21.02
N ASP A 263 17.59 -42.72 20.83
CA ASP A 263 17.92 -43.61 19.72
C ASP A 263 16.78 -43.97 18.75
N GLN A 264 17.04 -43.74 17.46
CA GLN A 264 16.67 -44.68 16.41
C GLN A 264 17.88 -44.94 15.52
N ASP A 265 18.62 -46.01 15.88
CA ASP A 265 19.47 -46.73 14.95
C ASP A 265 18.64 -47.18 13.74
N ALA A 266 19.05 -46.76 12.55
CA ALA A 266 18.77 -47.46 11.31
C ALA A 266 20.02 -47.36 10.44
N GLU A 267 20.85 -48.41 10.50
CA GLU A 267 21.89 -48.71 9.52
C GLU A 267 21.28 -48.69 8.11
N ALA A 268 21.89 -47.93 7.21
CA ALA A 268 21.79 -48.15 5.78
C ALA A 268 23.18 -47.92 5.19
N ASP A 269 23.85 -49.04 4.91
CA ASP A 269 25.09 -49.15 4.14
C ASP A 269 25.00 -48.34 2.84
N LEU A 270 25.99 -47.49 2.61
CA LEU A 270 26.28 -46.92 1.30
C LEU A 270 27.61 -47.49 0.83
N ASP A 271 27.51 -48.47 -0.07
CA ASP A 271 28.60 -49.06 -0.82
C ASP A 271 29.39 -48.00 -1.59
N VAL A 272 30.71 -48.06 -1.40
CA VAL A 272 31.72 -47.36 -2.19
C VAL A 272 32.20 -48.33 -3.28
N GLU A 273 31.87 -48.05 -4.55
CA GLU A 273 32.63 -48.61 -5.67
C GLU A 273 33.01 -47.52 -6.70
N ASN A 274 34.31 -47.18 -6.65
CA ASN A 274 35.27 -47.11 -7.76
C ASN A 274 34.88 -46.40 -9.07
N ILE A 275 35.51 -45.24 -9.30
CA ILE A 275 36.12 -44.94 -10.60
C ILE A 275 37.53 -44.37 -10.36
N ASP A 276 38.51 -45.27 -10.41
CA ASP A 276 39.90 -44.95 -10.72
C ASP A 276 40.01 -44.53 -12.20
N GLY A 277 40.77 -43.48 -12.47
CA GLY A 277 41.01 -42.98 -13.82
C GLY A 277 42.06 -41.87 -13.86
N ASN A 278 43.25 -42.16 -13.35
CA ASN A 278 44.44 -41.32 -13.44
C ASN A 278 45.06 -41.39 -14.84
N ILE A 279 45.18 -40.27 -15.58
CA ILE A 279 46.27 -40.05 -16.55
C ILE A 279 46.69 -38.57 -16.54
N ASN A 280 47.94 -38.36 -16.12
CA ASN A 280 48.77 -37.16 -16.27
C ASN A 280 49.35 -37.08 -17.69
N GLU A 281 49.46 -35.87 -18.27
CA GLU A 281 50.58 -35.37 -19.12
C GLU A 281 50.23 -33.94 -19.61
N LYS A 282 50.73 -32.86 -18.98
CA LYS A 282 52.00 -32.10 -19.18
C LYS A 282 52.00 -31.09 -20.36
N PRO A 283 52.88 -30.05 -20.33
CA PRO A 283 52.49 -28.66 -20.58
C PRO A 283 53.20 -28.00 -21.78
N GLU A 284 52.68 -26.84 -22.22
CA GLU A 284 53.40 -25.69 -22.77
C GLU A 284 52.59 -24.40 -22.54
#